data_AF-A0A6G7XNG2-F1
#
_entry.id   AF-A0A6G7XNG2-F1
#
_cell.length_a   1.000
_cell.length_b   1.000
_cell.length_c   1.000
_cell.angle_alpha   90.00
_cell.angle_beta   90.00
_cell.angle_gamma   90.00
#
_symmetry.space_group_name_H-M   'P 1'
#
loop_
_entity.id
_entity.type
_entity.pdbx_description
1 polymer ?
#
loop_
_entity_poly.entity_id
_entity_poly.type
_entity_poly.pdbx_seq_one_letter_code
_entity_poly.pdbx_strand_id
1 'polypeptide(L)'
;MQLSEHEMTAALEGAAKTVLAAQRRDVRKGRTDIETVWKEMDRYQRFKLLDSLGDQILPVLMALPDREVPVGERPRYDDAEITAVVEEKLPEGAGKLRRKVVVATRVALVRTALGHVPPRADPERLDVPDHL
;
A
#
# COMPACT_ATOMS: atom_id res chain seq x y z
N MET A 1 0.25 -10.73 -14.63
CA MET A 1 -1.10 -10.30 -14.26
C MET A 1 -0.95 -9.14 -13.30
N GLN A 2 -1.77 -8.11 -13.50
CA GLN A 2 -1.78 -6.91 -12.69
C GLN A 2 -2.42 -7.17 -11.33
N LEU A 3 -2.21 -6.27 -10.39
CA LEU A 3 -2.92 -6.28 -9.11
C LEU A 3 -4.42 -6.01 -9.34
N SER A 4 -5.28 -6.74 -8.65
CA SER A 4 -6.72 -6.51 -8.67
C SER A 4 -7.08 -5.27 -7.86
N GLU A 5 -8.30 -4.74 -8.07
CA GLU A 5 -8.82 -3.62 -7.29
C GLU A 5 -8.85 -3.94 -5.79
N HIS A 6 -9.23 -5.16 -5.42
CA HIS A 6 -9.23 -5.63 -4.04
C HIS A 6 -7.81 -5.62 -3.44
N GLU A 7 -6.82 -6.11 -4.20
CA GLU A 7 -5.42 -6.12 -3.77
C GLU A 7 -4.87 -4.70 -3.59
N MET A 8 -5.17 -3.78 -4.53
CA MET A 8 -4.77 -2.39 -4.44
C MET A 8 -5.43 -1.68 -3.24
N THR A 9 -6.70 -1.95 -2.98
CA THR A 9 -7.43 -1.40 -1.83
C THR A 9 -6.82 -1.88 -0.52
N ALA A 10 -6.57 -3.18 -0.38
CA ALA A 10 -5.95 -3.75 0.80
C ALA A 10 -4.53 -3.21 1.02
N ALA A 11 -3.73 -3.09 -0.06
CA ALA A 11 -2.40 -2.51 -0.01
C ALA A 11 -2.41 -1.06 0.50
N LEU A 12 -3.31 -0.23 -0.04
CA LEU A 12 -3.45 1.17 0.34
C LEU A 12 -3.94 1.34 1.78
N GLU A 13 -4.96 0.58 2.19
CA GLU A 13 -5.48 0.62 3.56
C GLU A 13 -4.42 0.17 4.58
N GLY A 14 -3.72 -0.93 4.30
CA GLY A 14 -2.65 -1.41 5.17
C GLY A 14 -1.48 -0.43 5.29
N ALA A 15 -1.09 0.20 4.19
CA ALA A 15 -0.10 1.29 4.21
C ALA A 15 -0.58 2.48 5.04
N ALA A 16 -1.84 2.90 4.87
CA ALA A 16 -2.45 3.98 5.63
C ALA A 16 -2.46 3.69 7.14
N LYS A 17 -2.87 2.50 7.55
CA LYS A 17 -2.81 2.05 8.95
C LYS A 17 -1.39 2.05 9.50
N THR A 18 -0.41 1.61 8.71
CA THR A 18 1.00 1.59 9.11
C THR A 18 1.53 3.01 9.33
N VAL A 19 1.24 3.94 8.41
CA VAL A 19 1.64 5.35 8.53
C VAL A 19 0.95 6.00 9.73
N LEU A 20 -0.34 5.76 9.92
CA LEU A 20 -1.12 6.27 11.05
C LEU A 20 -0.57 5.75 12.39
N ALA A 21 -0.25 4.46 12.47
CA ALA A 21 0.36 3.84 13.63
C ALA A 21 1.71 4.50 13.98
N ALA A 22 2.53 4.82 12.98
CA ALA A 22 3.80 5.53 13.20
C ALA A 22 3.61 6.97 13.70
N GLN A 23 2.55 7.66 13.27
CA GLN A 23 2.27 9.03 13.70
C GLN A 23 1.67 9.10 15.12
N ARG A 24 0.86 8.11 15.52
CA ARG A 24 0.18 8.13 16.82
C ARG A 24 1.03 7.55 17.95
N ARG A 25 1.34 8.39 18.94
CA ARG A 25 2.16 8.02 20.10
C ARG A 25 1.57 6.85 20.91
N ASP A 26 0.26 6.82 21.11
CA ASP A 26 -0.38 5.78 21.93
C ASP A 26 -0.36 4.41 21.25
N VAL A 27 -0.52 4.36 19.92
CA VAL A 27 -0.34 3.13 19.12
C VAL A 27 1.12 2.67 19.17
N ARG A 28 2.08 3.57 18.95
CA ARG A 28 3.52 3.24 19.06
C ARG A 28 3.93 2.72 20.43
N LYS A 29 3.21 3.12 21.48
CA LYS A 29 3.45 2.67 22.86
C LYS A 29 2.63 1.42 23.24
N GLY A 30 1.88 0.85 22.30
CA GLY A 30 1.02 -0.32 22.54
C GLY A 30 -0.15 -0.06 23.49
N ARG A 31 -0.53 1.20 23.69
CA ARG A 31 -1.64 1.57 24.59
C ARG A 31 -3.01 1.44 23.93
N THR A 32 -3.03 1.46 22.60
CA THR A 32 -4.24 1.37 21.79
C THR A 32 -3.89 0.63 20.51
N ASP A 33 -4.80 -0.22 20.05
CA ASP A 33 -4.66 -0.96 18.81
C ASP A 33 -4.97 -0.08 17.58
N ILE A 34 -4.26 -0.33 16.47
CA ILE A 34 -4.45 0.45 15.24
C ILE A 34 -5.82 0.20 14.61
N GLU A 35 -6.39 -1.00 14.72
CA GLU A 35 -7.73 -1.27 14.18
C GLU A 35 -8.80 -0.51 14.97
N THR A 36 -8.63 -0.35 16.28
CA THR A 36 -9.50 0.51 17.10
C THR A 36 -9.43 1.96 16.61
N VAL A 37 -8.22 2.52 16.51
CA VAL A 37 -8.03 3.89 16.03
C VAL A 37 -8.63 4.07 14.62
N TRP A 38 -8.37 3.12 13.73
CA TRP A 38 -8.88 3.16 12.36
C TRP A 38 -10.40 3.15 12.34
N LYS A 39 -11.05 2.29 13.15
CA LYS A 39 -12.53 2.19 13.25
C LYS A 39 -13.18 3.43 13.86
N GLU A 40 -12.48 4.13 14.74
CA GLU A 40 -12.96 5.36 15.36
C GLU A 40 -12.83 6.60 14.46
N MET A 41 -11.97 6.56 13.43
CA MET A 41 -11.86 7.65 12.47
C MET A 41 -13.17 7.84 11.70
N ASP A 42 -13.52 9.10 11.45
CA ASP A 42 -14.64 9.40 10.56
C ASP A 42 -14.28 9.15 9.09
N ARG A 43 -15.30 9.13 8.23
CA ARG A 43 -15.14 8.88 6.78
C ARG A 43 -14.22 9.91 6.12
N TYR A 44 -14.28 11.18 6.52
CA TYR A 44 -13.50 12.25 5.92
C TYR A 44 -12.02 12.13 6.30
N GLN A 45 -11.72 11.81 7.55
CA GLN A 45 -10.36 11.56 8.04
C GLN A 45 -9.72 10.39 7.30
N ARG A 46 -10.44 9.26 7.15
CA ARG A 46 -9.94 8.12 6.38
C ARG A 46 -9.72 8.51 4.92
N PHE A 47 -10.67 9.21 4.31
CA PHE A 47 -10.55 9.68 2.94
C PHE A 47 -9.30 10.55 2.74
N LYS A 48 -9.06 11.56 3.57
CA LYS A 48 -7.89 12.44 3.43
C LYS A 48 -6.56 11.70 3.54
N LEU A 49 -6.48 10.70 4.41
CA LEU A 49 -5.28 9.87 4.55
C LEU A 49 -5.08 8.95 3.34
N LEU A 50 -6.14 8.27 2.90
CA LEU A 50 -6.10 7.38 1.74
C LEU A 50 -5.80 8.14 0.44
N ASP A 51 -6.42 9.29 0.24
CA ASP A 51 -6.22 10.19 -0.91
C ASP A 51 -4.75 10.63 -1.02
N SER A 52 -4.19 11.16 0.09
CA SER A 52 -2.79 11.60 0.14
C SER A 52 -1.76 10.49 -0.10
N LEU A 53 -2.06 9.26 0.32
CA LEU A 53 -1.19 8.11 0.10
C LEU A 53 -1.42 7.49 -1.29
N GLY A 54 -2.66 7.52 -1.77
CA GLY A 54 -3.07 6.99 -3.07
C GLY A 54 -2.29 7.62 -4.21
N ASP A 55 -2.14 8.94 -4.19
CA ASP A 55 -1.35 9.71 -5.17
C ASP A 55 0.13 9.28 -5.24
N GLN A 56 0.65 8.66 -4.18
CA GLN A 56 2.06 8.27 -4.09
C GLN A 56 2.28 6.78 -4.35
N ILE A 57 1.29 5.95 -4.00
CA ILE A 57 1.39 4.49 -4.02
C ILE A 57 0.79 3.92 -5.30
N LEU A 58 -0.44 4.32 -5.66
CA LEU A 58 -1.18 3.68 -6.76
C LEU A 58 -0.49 3.83 -8.12
N PRO A 59 0.08 5.00 -8.50
CA PRO A 59 0.80 5.12 -9.76
C PRO A 59 2.01 4.20 -9.87
N VAL A 60 2.64 3.87 -8.73
CA VAL A 60 3.78 2.94 -8.69
C VAL A 60 3.27 1.51 -8.81
N LEU A 61 2.24 1.13 -8.03
CA LEU A 61 1.68 -0.23 -8.08
C LEU A 61 1.15 -0.60 -9.46
N MET A 62 0.50 0.33 -10.17
CA MET A 62 0.01 0.11 -11.54
C MET A 62 1.13 0.03 -12.59
N ALA A 63 2.33 0.51 -12.28
CA ALA A 63 3.46 0.51 -13.18
C ALA A 63 4.46 -0.62 -12.88
N LEU A 64 4.21 -1.43 -11.84
CA LEU A 64 5.00 -2.63 -11.58
C LEU A 64 4.80 -3.65 -12.72
N PRO A 65 5.83 -4.47 -13.00
CA PRO A 65 5.75 -5.45 -14.06
C PRO A 65 4.66 -6.49 -13.78
N ASP A 66 3.97 -6.87 -14.84
CA ASP A 66 3.03 -7.98 -14.83
C ASP A 66 3.72 -9.29 -14.43
N ARG A 67 3.21 -9.96 -13.39
CA ARG A 67 3.71 -11.27 -12.98
C ARG A 67 2.58 -12.27 -12.79
N GLU A 68 2.81 -13.51 -13.17
CA GLU A 68 1.91 -14.58 -12.78
C GLU A 68 2.11 -14.86 -11.29
N VAL A 69 1.02 -14.86 -10.53
CA VAL A 69 1.02 -15.08 -9.09
C VAL A 69 0.08 -16.26 -8.84
N PRO A 70 0.58 -17.40 -8.34
CA PRO A 70 -0.27 -18.54 -8.02
C PRO A 70 -1.35 -18.17 -7.00
N VAL A 71 -2.50 -18.85 -7.07
CA VAL A 71 -3.55 -18.75 -6.07
C VAL A 71 -2.98 -19.07 -4.68
N GLY A 72 -3.33 -18.27 -3.68
CA GLY A 72 -2.82 -18.41 -2.32
C GLY A 72 -1.42 -17.86 -2.09
N GLU A 73 -0.74 -17.35 -3.12
CA GLU A 73 0.55 -16.67 -2.99
C GLU A 73 0.43 -15.15 -3.09
N ARG A 74 1.46 -14.45 -2.64
CA ARG A 74 1.55 -12.98 -2.74
C ARG A 74 2.53 -12.61 -3.85
N PRO A 75 2.27 -11.51 -4.58
CA PRO A 75 3.24 -10.97 -5.52
C PRO A 75 4.53 -10.60 -4.78
N ARG A 76 5.67 -10.86 -5.42
CA ARG A 76 6.99 -10.47 -4.94
C ARG A 76 7.65 -9.60 -5.98
N TYR A 77 8.15 -8.46 -5.52
CA TYR A 77 8.93 -7.50 -6.28
C TYR A 77 10.23 -7.26 -5.52
N ASP A 78 11.32 -7.14 -6.25
CA ASP A 78 12.59 -6.78 -5.63
C ASP A 78 12.68 -5.27 -5.42
N ASP A 79 13.59 -4.85 -4.53
CA ASP A 79 13.75 -3.45 -4.19
C ASP A 79 14.25 -2.61 -5.39
N ALA A 80 14.93 -3.22 -6.36
CA ALA A 80 15.46 -2.54 -7.54
C ALA A 80 14.34 -2.20 -8.54
N GLU A 81 13.41 -3.14 -8.78
CA GLU A 81 12.19 -2.98 -9.56
C GLU A 81 11.34 -1.85 -8.99
N ILE A 82 11.08 -1.88 -7.67
CA ILE A 82 10.30 -0.83 -6.99
C ILE A 82 11.00 0.51 -7.13
N THR A 83 12.32 0.56 -6.93
CA THR A 83 13.11 1.80 -7.03
C THR A 83 13.06 2.38 -8.43
N ALA A 84 13.24 1.57 -9.47
CA ALA A 84 13.21 2.01 -10.86
C ALA A 84 11.86 2.66 -11.22
N VAL A 85 10.75 2.02 -10.84
CA VAL A 85 9.41 2.56 -11.09
C VAL A 85 9.17 3.84 -10.30
N VAL A 86 9.61 3.90 -9.04
CA VAL A 86 9.51 5.12 -8.22
C VAL A 86 10.29 6.28 -8.84
N GLU A 87 11.50 6.03 -9.34
CA GLU A 87 12.33 7.04 -9.98
C GLU A 87 11.72 7.56 -11.29
N GLU A 88 11.10 6.68 -12.07
CA GLU A 88 10.39 7.03 -13.31
C GLU A 88 9.16 7.90 -13.02
N LYS A 89 8.37 7.57 -12.00
CA LYS A 89 7.14 8.31 -11.65
C LYS A 89 7.39 9.59 -10.86
N LEU A 90 8.62 9.84 -10.40
CA LEU A 90 8.95 11.08 -9.71
C LEU A 90 9.19 12.20 -10.72
N PRO A 91 8.44 13.31 -10.64
CA PRO A 91 8.65 14.44 -11.53
C PRO A 91 10.09 14.95 -11.40
N GLU A 92 10.63 15.49 -12.50
CA GLU A 92 11.91 16.16 -12.47
C GLU A 92 11.82 17.38 -11.56
N GLY A 93 12.57 17.37 -10.45
CA GLY A 93 12.50 18.44 -9.46
C GLY A 93 13.31 18.18 -8.18
N ALA A 94 13.73 19.28 -7.56
CA ALA A 94 14.61 19.38 -6.39
C ALA A 94 16.05 18.86 -6.57
N GLY A 95 16.99 19.42 -5.80
CA GLY A 95 18.41 19.03 -5.85
C GLY A 95 18.62 17.54 -5.53
N LYS A 96 19.72 16.96 -6.06
CA LYS A 96 20.04 15.52 -6.02
C LYS A 96 19.84 14.85 -4.65
N LEU A 97 20.20 15.53 -3.56
CA LEU A 97 20.04 14.99 -2.20
C LEU A 97 18.56 14.84 -1.79
N ARG A 98 17.73 15.85 -2.07
CA ARG A 98 16.29 15.80 -1.77
C ARG A 98 15.61 14.69 -2.58
N ARG A 99 15.98 14.53 -3.85
CA ARG A 99 15.47 13.46 -4.70
C ARG A 99 15.73 12.08 -4.11
N LYS A 100 16.96 11.80 -3.64
CA LYS A 100 17.30 10.50 -3.02
C LYS A 100 16.44 10.19 -1.79
N VAL A 101 16.18 11.18 -0.93
CA VAL A 101 15.33 11.00 0.26
C VAL A 101 13.88 10.71 -0.13
N VAL A 102 13.36 11.43 -1.14
CA VAL A 102 12.00 11.23 -1.66
C VAL A 102 11.86 9.83 -2.25
N VAL A 103 12.82 9.38 -3.07
CA VAL A 103 12.86 8.01 -3.61
C VAL A 103 12.84 7.00 -2.48
N ALA A 104 13.77 7.10 -1.52
CA ALA A 104 13.87 6.14 -0.41
C ALA A 104 12.58 6.07 0.41
N THR A 105 11.96 7.22 0.69
CA THR A 105 10.70 7.29 1.43
C THR A 105 9.56 6.63 0.66
N ARG A 106 9.45 6.90 -0.64
CA ARG A 106 8.39 6.35 -1.49
C ARG A 106 8.58 4.84 -1.71
N VAL A 107 9.82 4.37 -1.89
CA VAL A 107 10.13 2.94 -1.93
C VAL A 107 9.71 2.25 -0.64
N ALA A 108 10.05 2.80 0.53
CA ALA A 108 9.64 2.24 1.81
C ALA A 108 8.11 2.20 1.98
N LEU A 109 7.41 3.23 1.51
CA LEU A 109 5.95 3.29 1.54
C LEU A 109 5.34 2.21 0.61
N VAL A 110 5.86 2.04 -0.60
CA VAL A 110 5.38 1.03 -1.55
C VAL A 110 5.67 -0.39 -1.05
N ARG A 111 6.85 -0.64 -0.46
CA ARG A 111 7.15 -1.93 0.18
C ARG A 111 6.17 -2.24 1.31
N THR A 112 5.83 -1.22 2.10
CA THR A 112 4.81 -1.35 3.15
C THR A 112 3.46 -1.73 2.55
N ALA A 113 3.02 -1.04 1.49
CA ALA A 113 1.77 -1.34 0.79
C ALA A 113 1.76 -2.77 0.23
N LEU A 114 2.81 -3.19 -0.48
CA LEU A 114 2.97 -4.54 -1.02
C LEU A 114 2.93 -5.62 0.08
N GLY A 115 3.47 -5.33 1.27
CA GLY A 115 3.37 -6.21 2.43
C GLY A 115 1.95 -6.46 2.94
N HIS A 116 1.01 -5.58 2.58
CA HIS A 116 -0.42 -5.69 2.92
C HIS A 116 -1.28 -6.24 1.77
N VAL A 117 -0.69 -6.53 0.61
CA VAL A 117 -1.40 -7.24 -0.47
C VAL A 117 -1.80 -8.63 0.04
N PRO A 118 -3.09 -8.99 0.00
CA PRO A 118 -3.55 -10.31 0.42
C PRO A 118 -3.01 -11.38 -0.54
N PRO A 119 -2.95 -12.65 -0.11
CA PRO A 119 -2.73 -13.76 -1.03
C PRO A 119 -3.76 -13.75 -2.18
N ARG A 120 -3.32 -14.13 -3.37
CA ARG A 120 -4.14 -14.16 -4.59
C ARG A 120 -5.37 -15.03 -4.36
N ALA A 121 -6.55 -14.45 -4.53
CA ALA A 121 -7.80 -15.19 -4.50
C ALA A 121 -7.92 -16.10 -5.72
N ASP A 122 -8.62 -17.23 -5.55
CA ASP A 122 -8.96 -18.14 -6.64
C ASP A 122 -10.09 -17.52 -7.49
N PRO A 123 -9.86 -17.22 -8.78
CA PRO A 123 -10.89 -16.63 -9.64
C PRO A 123 -12.07 -17.58 -9.89
N GLU A 124 -11.89 -18.89 -9.75
CA GLU A 124 -12.94 -19.90 -9.96
C GLU A 124 -13.73 -20.19 -8.67
N ARG A 125 -13.28 -19.67 -7.52
CA ARG A 125 -13.95 -19.87 -6.24
C ARG A 125 -15.03 -18.82 -6.04
N LEU A 126 -16.28 -19.21 -6.27
CA LEU A 126 -17.44 -18.38 -5.93
C LEU A 126 -17.64 -18.37 -4.40
N ASP A 127 -17.15 -17.33 -3.71
CA ASP A 127 -17.48 -17.09 -2.30
C ASP A 127 -18.92 -16.58 -2.21
N VAL A 128 -19.88 -17.51 -2.10
CA VAL A 128 -21.27 -17.21 -1.75
C VAL A 128 -21.34 -17.00 -0.23
N PRO A 129 -21.73 -15.81 0.26
CA PRO A 129 -21.93 -15.61 1.70
C PRO A 129 -23.05 -16.52 2.21
N ASP A 130 -22.81 -17.27 3.29
CA ASP A 130 -23.74 -18.22 3.93
C ASP A 130 -25.01 -17.58 4.56
N HIS A 131 -25.38 -16.38 4.13
CA HIS A 131 -26.53 -15.64 4.64
C HIS A 131 -27.27 -15.03 3.46
N LEU A 132 -28.17 -15.84 2.90
CA LEU A 132 -29.34 -15.43 2.12
C LEU A 132 -30.59 -15.81 2.91
#